data_AF-A0A1Y3B4D6-F1
#
_entry.id   AF-A0A1Y3B4D6-F1
#
_cell.length_a   1.000
_cell.length_b   1.000
_cell.length_c   1.000
_cell.angle_alpha   90.00
_cell.angle_beta   90.00
_cell.angle_gamma   90.00
#
_symmetry.space_group_name_H-M   'P 1'
#
loop_
_entity.id
_entity.type
_entity.pdbx_description
1 polymer ?
#
loop_
_entity_poly.entity_id
_entity_poly.type
_entity_poly.pdbx_seq_one_letter_code
_entity_poly.pdbx_strand_id
1 'polypeptide(L)'
;PHHYYAKLVPEAFGDTKALAEGEGDLTITEEKRNANDFALWKNSKPGEPWWPSPWGQGRPGWHIECSVMASSIIGEQMDIHSGGVDLRFPHHDNEMAQSEAYYNTGRSWVNYFLHSGHLTISGCKMSKSLKNFITIKEALKKTTSRQLRLVFLLHSWKDTLDYNILRQNNKLEMEKRLVKWDDVERNLYEKYVKILDIYFISPI
;
A
#
# COMPACT_ATOMS: atom_id res chain seq x y z
N PRO A 1 -8.17 -14.51 -23.61
CA PRO A 1 -7.44 -13.24 -23.35
C PRO A 1 -5.95 -13.51 -23.08
N HIS A 2 -5.06 -12.61 -23.50
CA HIS A 2 -3.65 -12.66 -23.13
C HIS A 2 -3.44 -11.87 -21.84
N HIS A 3 -2.95 -12.56 -20.81
CA HIS A 3 -2.60 -11.95 -19.53
C HIS A 3 -1.09 -11.70 -19.48
N TYR A 4 -0.70 -10.51 -19.02
CA TYR A 4 0.69 -10.13 -18.82
C TYR A 4 0.93 -9.97 -17.33
N TYR A 5 2.05 -10.49 -16.85
CA TYR A 5 2.47 -10.37 -15.45
C TYR A 5 3.34 -9.12 -15.25
N ALA A 6 3.35 -8.59 -14.03
CA ALA A 6 4.06 -7.35 -13.67
C ALA A 6 3.57 -6.12 -14.48
N LYS A 7 2.26 -5.91 -14.60
CA LYS A 7 1.72 -4.78 -15.37
C LYS A 7 1.89 -3.43 -14.65
N LEU A 8 1.90 -3.42 -13.31
CA LEU A 8 2.10 -2.18 -12.54
C LEU A 8 3.56 -1.76 -12.50
N VAL A 9 4.47 -2.73 -12.46
CA VAL A 9 5.92 -2.49 -12.51
C VAL A 9 6.56 -3.41 -13.55
N PRO A 10 6.43 -3.11 -14.86
CA PRO A 10 6.96 -3.97 -15.93
C PRO A 10 8.46 -4.24 -15.83
N GLU A 11 9.23 -3.27 -15.33
CA GLU A 11 10.66 -3.39 -15.10
C GLU A 11 11.05 -4.35 -13.97
N ALA A 12 10.11 -4.71 -13.08
CA ALA A 12 10.32 -5.68 -12.00
C ALA A 12 10.09 -7.12 -12.46
N PHE A 13 9.68 -7.35 -13.72
CA PHE A 13 9.56 -8.70 -14.27
C PHE A 13 10.91 -9.42 -14.22
N GLY A 14 11.01 -10.51 -13.45
CA GLY A 14 12.25 -11.23 -13.24
C GLY A 14 13.17 -10.66 -12.16
N ASP A 15 12.75 -9.60 -11.44
CA ASP A 15 13.44 -9.14 -10.24
C ASP A 15 13.16 -10.10 -9.07
N THR A 16 13.96 -11.16 -9.02
CA THR A 16 13.87 -12.21 -8.00
C THR A 16 14.12 -11.69 -6.59
N LYS A 17 14.86 -10.58 -6.44
CA LYS A 17 15.12 -9.98 -5.14
C LYS A 17 13.87 -9.30 -4.60
N ALA A 18 13.23 -8.46 -5.43
CA ALA A 18 11.99 -7.80 -5.05
C ALA A 18 10.85 -8.81 -4.76
N LEU A 19 10.80 -9.91 -5.52
CA LEU A 19 9.88 -11.02 -5.27
C LEU A 19 10.15 -11.71 -3.93
N ALA A 20 11.41 -12.03 -3.63
CA ALA A 20 11.79 -12.67 -2.37
C ALA A 20 11.50 -11.79 -1.15
N GLU A 21 11.80 -10.48 -1.24
CA GLU A 21 11.49 -9.51 -0.19
C GLU A 21 9.97 -9.43 0.08
N GLY A 22 9.14 -9.57 -0.95
CA GLY A 22 7.68 -9.59 -0.83
C GLY A 22 7.11 -10.89 -0.26
N GLU A 23 7.67 -12.05 -0.60
CA GLU A 23 7.11 -13.33 -0.13
C GLU A 23 7.52 -13.73 1.30
N GLY A 24 8.53 -13.04 1.84
CA GLY A 24 9.14 -13.26 3.16
C GLY A 24 10.16 -14.40 3.16
N ASP A 25 11.11 -14.38 4.12
CA ASP A 25 12.28 -15.28 4.25
C ASP A 25 11.99 -16.81 4.32
N LEU A 26 10.73 -17.24 4.21
CA LEU A 26 10.30 -18.63 4.43
C LEU A 26 9.92 -19.39 3.15
N THR A 27 10.24 -18.86 1.96
CA THR A 27 9.97 -19.57 0.70
C THR A 27 11.04 -20.61 0.41
N ILE A 28 10.64 -21.89 0.35
CA ILE A 28 11.47 -22.96 -0.21
C ILE A 28 11.45 -22.78 -1.73
N THR A 29 12.60 -22.48 -2.33
CA THR A 29 12.73 -22.19 -3.77
C THR A 29 12.67 -23.44 -4.65
N GLU A 30 12.90 -24.62 -4.09
CA GLU A 30 13.03 -25.88 -4.84
C GLU A 30 11.70 -26.40 -5.44
N GLU A 31 10.55 -25.89 -4.98
CA GLU A 31 9.22 -26.33 -5.47
C GLU A 31 8.69 -25.52 -6.66
N LYS A 32 9.32 -24.37 -6.96
CA LYS A 32 8.85 -23.43 -7.99
C LYS A 32 9.34 -23.84 -9.39
N ARG A 33 8.47 -23.77 -10.40
CA ARG A 33 8.86 -24.04 -11.81
C ARG A 33 9.51 -22.82 -12.45
N ASN A 34 9.08 -21.63 -12.04
CA ASN A 34 9.63 -20.36 -12.45
C ASN A 34 10.02 -19.53 -11.21
N ALA A 35 11.09 -18.75 -11.30
CA ALA A 35 11.53 -17.87 -10.22
C ALA A 35 10.48 -16.79 -9.85
N ASN A 36 9.57 -16.46 -10.78
CA ASN A 36 8.46 -15.55 -10.59
C ASN A 36 7.21 -16.20 -9.97
N ASP A 37 7.20 -17.52 -9.75
CA ASP A 37 6.07 -18.19 -9.13
C ASP A 37 5.92 -17.72 -7.67
N PHE A 38 4.69 -17.44 -7.23
CA PHE A 38 4.37 -17.06 -5.86
C PHE A 38 3.29 -17.97 -5.26
N ALA A 39 3.36 -18.18 -3.95
CA ALA A 39 2.47 -19.13 -3.28
C ALA A 39 1.03 -18.59 -3.13
N LEU A 40 0.05 -19.36 -3.59
CA LEU A 40 -1.38 -19.12 -3.31
C LEU A 40 -1.80 -19.76 -1.97
N TRP A 41 -1.27 -20.94 -1.68
CA TRP A 41 -1.51 -21.68 -0.45
C TRP A 41 -0.17 -22.19 0.09
N LYS A 42 0.09 -21.97 1.37
CA LYS A 42 1.33 -22.40 2.04
C LYS A 42 0.98 -23.52 3.02
N ASN A 43 1.69 -24.64 2.94
CA ASN A 43 1.60 -25.70 3.93
C ASN A 43 2.01 -25.15 5.31
N SER A 44 1.23 -25.44 6.35
CA SER A 44 1.50 -24.93 7.69
C SER A 44 2.54 -25.79 8.40
N LYS A 45 3.48 -25.15 9.09
CA LYS A 45 4.46 -25.87 9.91
C LYS A 45 3.82 -26.36 11.23
N PRO A 46 4.36 -27.40 11.88
CA PRO A 46 3.88 -27.82 13.20
C PRO A 46 3.84 -26.65 14.19
N GLY A 47 2.69 -26.43 14.81
CA GLY A 47 2.45 -25.33 15.75
C GLY A 47 1.99 -24.00 15.13
N GLU A 48 1.99 -23.86 13.80
CA GLU A 48 1.37 -22.72 13.12
C GLU A 48 -0.16 -22.93 12.96
N PRO A 49 -0.96 -21.84 12.90
CA PRO A 49 -2.37 -21.93 12.52
C PRO A 49 -2.55 -22.56 11.12
N TRP A 50 -3.63 -23.32 10.95
CA TRP A 50 -3.95 -23.97 9.68
C TRP A 50 -5.45 -24.16 9.49
N TRP A 51 -5.83 -24.34 8.23
CA TRP A 51 -7.19 -24.67 7.79
C TRP A 51 -7.15 -25.88 6.84
N PRO A 52 -8.21 -26.71 6.83
CA PRO A 52 -8.33 -27.80 5.87
C PRO A 52 -8.54 -27.22 4.46
N SER A 53 -7.90 -27.84 3.47
CA SER A 53 -8.08 -27.53 2.05
C SER A 53 -7.92 -28.78 1.18
N PRO A 54 -8.31 -28.75 -0.11
CA PRO A 54 -8.04 -29.85 -1.04
C PRO A 54 -6.55 -30.19 -1.21
N TRP A 55 -5.65 -29.28 -0.84
CA TRP A 55 -4.19 -29.45 -0.93
C TRP A 55 -3.54 -29.79 0.42
N GLY A 56 -4.34 -30.15 1.42
CA GLY A 56 -3.89 -30.44 2.78
C GLY A 56 -4.02 -29.27 3.74
N GLN A 57 -3.49 -29.43 4.94
CA GLN A 57 -3.51 -28.40 5.97
C GLN A 57 -2.59 -27.24 5.59
N GLY A 58 -3.07 -26.01 5.70
CA GLY A 58 -2.22 -24.87 5.39
C GLY A 58 -2.90 -23.54 5.68
N ARG A 59 -2.35 -22.49 5.07
CA ARG A 59 -2.82 -21.11 5.20
C ARG A 59 -2.68 -20.38 3.87
N PRO A 60 -3.49 -19.34 3.63
CA PRO A 60 -3.37 -18.54 2.43
C PRO A 60 -1.97 -17.89 2.31
N GLY A 61 -1.55 -17.69 1.06
CA GLY A 61 -0.43 -16.80 0.74
C GLY A 61 -0.84 -15.34 0.91
N TRP A 62 0.13 -14.46 1.12
CA TRP A 62 -0.12 -13.04 1.42
C TRP A 62 -1.01 -12.34 0.37
N HIS A 63 -0.79 -12.62 -0.91
CA HIS A 63 -1.48 -11.93 -2.01
C HIS A 63 -2.92 -12.40 -2.21
N ILE A 64 -3.18 -13.72 -2.07
CA ILE A 64 -4.49 -14.31 -2.42
C ILE A 64 -5.60 -13.81 -1.50
N GLU A 65 -5.26 -13.40 -0.27
CA GLU A 65 -6.21 -12.86 0.70
C GLU A 65 -6.90 -11.61 0.14
N CYS A 66 -6.13 -10.64 -0.35
CA CYS A 66 -6.65 -9.39 -0.91
C CYS A 66 -7.48 -9.63 -2.17
N SER A 67 -6.98 -10.44 -3.11
CA SER A 67 -7.71 -10.78 -4.34
C SER A 67 -9.07 -11.41 -4.06
N VAL A 68 -9.12 -12.39 -3.16
CA VAL A 68 -10.37 -13.10 -2.83
C VAL A 68 -11.33 -12.17 -2.09
N MET A 69 -10.87 -11.47 -1.05
CA MET A 69 -11.75 -10.61 -0.25
C MET A 69 -12.32 -9.46 -1.07
N ALA A 70 -11.48 -8.73 -1.81
CA ALA A 70 -11.93 -7.61 -2.64
C ALA A 70 -12.88 -8.10 -3.74
N SER A 71 -12.55 -9.19 -4.43
CA SER A 71 -13.41 -9.79 -5.45
C SER A 71 -14.74 -10.28 -4.90
N SER A 72 -14.78 -10.82 -3.68
CA SER A 72 -16.02 -11.30 -3.05
C SER A 72 -17.02 -10.18 -2.75
N ILE A 73 -16.54 -8.95 -2.58
CA ILE A 73 -17.35 -7.79 -2.23
C ILE A 73 -17.66 -6.94 -3.48
N ILE A 74 -16.65 -6.67 -4.31
CA ILE A 74 -16.71 -5.71 -5.41
C ILE A 74 -16.96 -6.40 -6.76
N GLY A 75 -16.52 -7.66 -6.91
CA GLY A 75 -16.70 -8.46 -8.11
C GLY A 75 -15.50 -8.43 -9.05
N GLU A 76 -15.78 -8.52 -10.35
CA GLU A 76 -14.78 -8.73 -11.41
C GLU A 76 -13.99 -7.48 -11.80
N GLN A 77 -14.45 -6.30 -11.40
CA GLN A 77 -13.84 -5.02 -11.73
C GLN A 77 -14.01 -4.02 -10.59
N MET A 78 -12.92 -3.40 -10.19
CA MET A 78 -12.84 -2.36 -9.17
C MET A 78 -12.34 -1.05 -9.78
N ASP A 79 -12.91 0.08 -9.37
CA ASP A 79 -12.45 1.37 -9.88
C ASP A 79 -11.11 1.77 -9.27
N ILE A 80 -11.00 1.72 -7.94
CA ILE A 80 -9.81 2.21 -7.22
C ILE A 80 -9.33 1.15 -6.23
N HIS A 81 -8.06 0.75 -6.37
CA HIS A 81 -7.32 0.00 -5.35
C HIS A 81 -6.17 0.84 -4.82
N SER A 82 -5.82 0.71 -3.55
CA SER A 82 -4.80 1.56 -2.94
C SER A 82 -3.92 0.86 -1.93
N GLY A 83 -2.75 1.43 -1.67
CA GLY A 83 -1.77 0.87 -0.74
C GLY A 83 -0.54 1.75 -0.57
N GLY A 84 0.42 1.31 0.24
CA GLY A 84 1.76 1.91 0.24
C GLY A 84 2.50 1.61 -1.06
N VAL A 85 3.45 2.45 -1.46
CA VAL A 85 4.25 2.24 -2.68
C VAL A 85 5.04 0.93 -2.68
N ASP A 86 5.37 0.37 -1.51
CA ASP A 86 5.93 -0.98 -1.36
C ASP A 86 4.95 -2.11 -1.69
N LEU A 87 3.64 -1.86 -1.68
CA LEU A 87 2.66 -2.86 -2.10
C LEU A 87 2.50 -2.91 -3.62
N ARG A 88 3.04 -1.93 -4.36
CA ARG A 88 2.93 -1.91 -5.82
C ARG A 88 3.50 -3.18 -6.45
N PHE A 89 4.68 -3.60 -6.00
CA PHE A 89 5.30 -4.86 -6.39
C PHE A 89 5.96 -5.54 -5.18
N PRO A 90 5.82 -6.87 -5.02
CA PRO A 90 5.06 -7.77 -5.90
C PRO A 90 3.56 -7.84 -5.54
N HIS A 91 3.11 -7.17 -4.47
CA HIS A 91 1.80 -7.45 -3.87
C HIS A 91 0.62 -7.19 -4.82
N HIS A 92 0.43 -5.96 -5.29
CA HIS A 92 -0.67 -5.61 -6.17
C HIS A 92 -0.55 -6.23 -7.56
N ASP A 93 0.68 -6.39 -8.08
CA ASP A 93 0.90 -7.12 -9.34
C ASP A 93 0.47 -8.59 -9.22
N ASN A 94 0.74 -9.25 -8.09
CA ASN A 94 0.28 -10.60 -7.82
C ASN A 94 -1.24 -10.66 -7.65
N GLU A 95 -1.84 -9.67 -6.99
CA GLU A 95 -3.30 -9.60 -6.86
C GLU A 95 -4.00 -9.47 -8.21
N MET A 96 -3.48 -8.62 -9.09
CA MET A 96 -3.99 -8.48 -10.45
C MET A 96 -3.82 -9.77 -11.24
N ALA A 97 -2.64 -10.40 -11.17
CA ALA A 97 -2.38 -11.66 -11.85
C ALA A 97 -3.35 -12.77 -11.40
N GLN A 98 -3.64 -12.86 -10.10
CA GLN A 98 -4.62 -13.80 -9.55
C GLN A 98 -6.05 -13.51 -10.04
N SER A 99 -6.50 -12.27 -9.87
CA SER A 99 -7.88 -11.88 -10.16
C SER A 99 -8.20 -11.90 -11.65
N GLU A 100 -7.31 -11.38 -12.50
CA GLU A 100 -7.53 -11.37 -13.95
C GLU A 100 -7.45 -12.77 -14.56
N ALA A 101 -6.57 -13.64 -14.04
CA ALA A 101 -6.53 -15.04 -14.46
C ALA A 101 -7.80 -15.80 -14.05
N TYR A 102 -8.35 -15.51 -12.86
CA TYR A 102 -9.59 -16.11 -12.37
C TYR A 102 -10.81 -15.71 -13.21
N TYR A 103 -11.02 -14.40 -13.44
CA TYR A 103 -12.18 -13.91 -14.17
C TYR A 103 -12.06 -14.11 -15.69
N ASN A 104 -10.85 -14.01 -16.24
CA ASN A 104 -10.55 -14.27 -17.64
C ASN A 104 -11.47 -13.55 -18.66
N THR A 105 -11.94 -12.35 -18.32
CA THR A 105 -12.85 -11.55 -19.16
C THR A 105 -12.12 -10.74 -20.22
N GLY A 106 -10.79 -10.55 -20.05
CA GLY A 106 -9.97 -9.65 -20.85
C GLY A 106 -10.06 -8.18 -20.44
N ARG A 107 -10.82 -7.85 -19.38
CA ARG A 107 -10.84 -6.53 -18.75
C ARG A 107 -9.84 -6.49 -17.59
N SER A 108 -9.38 -5.28 -17.25
CA SER A 108 -8.56 -5.08 -16.05
C SER A 108 -9.38 -5.31 -14.79
N TRP A 109 -8.78 -5.97 -13.80
CA TRP A 109 -9.43 -6.15 -12.49
C TRP A 109 -9.56 -4.83 -11.73
N VAL A 110 -8.61 -3.91 -11.91
CA VAL A 110 -8.62 -2.57 -11.30
C VAL A 110 -8.36 -1.51 -12.36
N ASN A 111 -9.14 -0.43 -12.34
CA ASN A 111 -8.97 0.68 -13.28
C ASN A 111 -7.84 1.63 -12.84
N TYR A 112 -7.77 1.96 -11.55
CA TYR A 112 -6.81 2.92 -11.00
C TYR A 112 -6.15 2.41 -9.71
N PHE A 113 -4.82 2.47 -9.65
CA PHE A 113 -4.06 2.23 -8.43
C PHE A 113 -3.54 3.53 -7.82
N LEU A 114 -3.76 3.69 -6.51
CA LEU A 114 -3.23 4.82 -5.74
C LEU A 114 -2.23 4.33 -4.70
N HIS A 115 -0.95 4.68 -4.88
CA HIS A 115 0.13 4.28 -3.98
C HIS A 115 0.70 5.45 -3.20
N SER A 116 0.54 5.45 -1.87
CA SER A 116 1.12 6.49 -1.02
C SER A 116 2.63 6.34 -0.87
N GLY A 117 3.33 7.47 -0.81
CA GLY A 117 4.79 7.52 -0.63
C GLY A 117 5.23 6.91 0.71
N HIS A 118 6.53 6.65 0.83
CA HIS A 118 7.10 6.11 2.06
C HIS A 118 7.12 7.14 3.19
N LEU A 119 7.05 6.63 4.42
CA LEU A 119 7.43 7.39 5.61
C LEU A 119 8.84 6.96 6.03
N THR A 120 9.77 7.91 6.06
CA THR A 120 11.16 7.69 6.48
C THR A 120 11.42 8.31 7.84
N ILE A 121 12.51 7.91 8.49
CA ILE A 121 13.09 8.61 9.63
C ILE A 121 14.57 8.88 9.33
N SER A 122 14.96 10.15 9.37
CA SER A 122 16.33 10.57 9.09
C SER A 122 16.83 10.06 7.72
N GLY A 123 15.97 10.11 6.71
CA GLY A 123 16.25 9.62 5.36
C GLY A 123 16.21 8.09 5.19
N CYS A 124 16.03 7.30 6.25
CA CYS A 124 15.95 5.84 6.17
C CYS A 124 14.49 5.35 6.16
N LYS A 125 14.17 4.33 5.36
CA LYS A 125 12.86 3.65 5.41
C LYS A 125 12.58 3.19 6.84
N MET A 126 11.40 3.48 7.37
CA MET A 126 10.99 2.91 8.65
C MET A 126 10.57 1.46 8.47
N SER A 127 11.20 0.54 9.20
CA SER A 127 10.81 -0.86 9.23
C SER A 127 11.03 -1.48 10.60
N LYS A 128 10.28 -2.55 10.89
CA LYS A 128 10.50 -3.35 12.10
C LYS A 128 11.89 -3.99 12.12
N SER A 129 12.39 -4.44 10.95
CA SER A 129 13.71 -5.07 10.82
C SER A 129 14.85 -4.10 11.14
N LEU A 130 14.74 -2.84 10.72
CA LEU A 130 15.72 -1.79 11.01
C LEU A 130 15.57 -1.21 12.43
N LYS A 131 14.55 -1.63 13.19
CA LYS A 131 14.23 -1.15 14.54
C LYS A 131 14.17 0.39 14.65
N ASN A 132 13.90 1.06 13.53
CA ASN A 132 13.87 2.51 13.40
C ASN A 132 12.43 3.03 13.21
N PHE A 133 11.43 2.28 13.65
CA PHE A 133 10.03 2.71 13.52
C PHE A 133 9.55 3.41 14.79
N ILE A 134 8.61 4.33 14.61
CA ILE A 134 7.89 4.99 15.70
C ILE A 134 6.44 4.53 15.62
N THR A 135 5.91 4.01 16.72
CA THR A 135 4.49 3.67 16.79
C THR A 135 3.63 4.93 16.85
N ILE A 136 2.38 4.83 16.38
CA ILE A 136 1.40 5.92 16.54
C ILE A 136 1.26 6.33 18.02
N LYS A 137 1.28 5.36 18.94
CA LYS A 137 1.21 5.63 20.39
C LYS A 137 2.39 6.46 20.88
N GLU A 138 3.59 6.23 20.37
CA GLU A 138 4.79 7.00 20.72
C GLU A 138 4.78 8.39 20.08
N ALA A 139 4.35 8.51 18.83
CA ALA A 139 4.19 9.79 18.15
C ALA A 139 3.22 10.70 18.94
N LEU A 140 2.09 10.15 19.38
CA LEU A 140 1.05 10.85 20.14
C LEU A 140 1.48 11.27 21.55
N LYS A 141 2.60 10.76 22.09
CA LYS A 141 3.18 11.32 23.33
C LYS A 141 3.79 12.70 23.10
N LYS A 142 4.17 13.01 21.85
CA LYS A 142 4.86 14.25 21.47
C LYS A 142 3.97 15.22 20.71
N THR A 143 2.94 14.76 19.99
CA THR A 143 2.02 15.61 19.21
C THR A 143 0.56 15.19 19.44
N THR A 144 -0.38 16.10 19.19
CA THR A 144 -1.80 15.72 19.17
C THR A 144 -2.16 14.98 17.89
N SER A 145 -3.22 14.19 17.91
CA SER A 145 -3.73 13.50 16.72
C SER A 145 -4.09 14.49 15.59
N ARG A 146 -4.61 15.68 15.94
CA ARG A 146 -4.88 16.75 14.99
C ARG A 146 -3.61 17.26 14.31
N GLN A 147 -2.58 17.57 15.10
CA GLN A 147 -1.28 18.02 14.58
C GLN A 147 -0.67 16.99 13.63
N LEU A 148 -0.68 15.72 14.03
CA LEU A 148 -0.15 14.62 13.23
C LEU A 148 -0.89 14.48 11.88
N ARG A 149 -2.23 14.49 11.88
CA ARG A 149 -3.03 14.44 10.65
C ARG A 149 -2.73 15.61 9.72
N LEU A 150 -2.66 16.83 10.26
CA LEU A 150 -2.45 18.03 9.45
C LEU A 150 -1.10 18.04 8.75
N VAL A 151 -0.04 17.54 9.40
CA VAL A 151 1.26 17.44 8.72
C VAL A 151 1.19 16.45 7.57
N PHE A 152 0.53 15.31 7.74
CA PHE A 152 0.35 14.36 6.63
C PHE A 152 -0.50 14.96 5.50
N LEU A 153 -1.58 15.69 5.82
CA LEU A 153 -2.46 16.32 4.82
C LEU A 153 -1.80 17.49 4.07
N LEU A 154 -0.82 18.16 4.68
CA LEU A 154 -0.09 19.26 4.05
C LEU A 154 1.10 18.79 3.21
N HIS A 155 1.42 17.49 3.26
CA HIS A 155 2.41 16.87 2.41
C HIS A 155 1.72 16.16 1.25
N SER A 156 2.37 16.13 0.09
CA SER A 156 1.89 15.38 -1.08
C SER A 156 1.85 13.88 -0.75
N TRP A 157 0.67 13.27 -0.86
CA TRP A 157 0.43 11.89 -0.41
C TRP A 157 1.26 10.83 -1.15
N LYS A 158 1.67 11.12 -2.39
CA LYS A 158 2.48 10.25 -3.23
C LYS A 158 3.99 10.35 -2.96
N ASP A 159 4.42 11.43 -2.31
CA ASP A 159 5.85 11.70 -2.10
C ASP A 159 6.32 11.14 -0.76
N THR A 160 7.60 10.76 -0.70
CA THR A 160 8.21 10.32 0.55
C THR A 160 8.22 11.46 1.57
N LEU A 161 7.77 11.17 2.79
CA LEU A 161 7.77 12.10 3.92
C LEU A 161 8.81 11.66 4.96
N ASP A 162 9.67 12.58 5.40
CA ASP A 162 10.55 12.33 6.54
C ASP A 162 9.83 12.71 7.85
N TYR A 163 9.71 11.73 8.75
CA TYR A 163 9.08 11.90 10.06
C TYR A 163 9.75 13.01 10.90
N ASN A 164 11.03 13.32 10.72
CA ASN A 164 11.67 14.41 11.45
C ASN A 164 11.07 15.78 11.13
N ILE A 165 10.43 15.96 9.97
CA ILE A 165 9.67 17.17 9.65
C ILE A 165 8.52 17.37 10.66
N LEU A 166 7.91 16.28 11.15
CA LEU A 166 6.91 16.32 12.22
C LEU A 166 7.49 16.80 13.56
N ARG A 167 8.79 16.63 13.77
CA ARG A 167 9.49 17.05 14.99
C ARG A 167 9.95 18.51 14.93
N GLN A 168 10.28 19.01 13.73
CA GLN A 168 10.89 20.32 13.51
C GLN A 168 9.87 21.44 13.22
N ASN A 169 8.71 21.11 12.64
CA ASN A 169 7.64 22.09 12.47
C ASN A 169 7.09 22.49 13.84
N ASN A 170 7.43 23.70 14.29
CA ASN A 170 6.94 24.30 15.52
C ASN A 170 5.41 24.14 15.58
N LYS A 171 4.90 23.35 16.53
CA LYS A 171 3.47 23.16 16.83
C LYS A 171 2.67 24.46 16.75
N LEU A 172 3.30 25.56 17.19
CA LEU A 172 2.76 26.90 17.23
C LEU A 172 2.52 27.53 15.85
N GLU A 173 3.36 27.29 14.85
CA GLU A 173 3.19 27.88 13.51
C GLU A 173 2.08 27.18 12.72
N MET A 174 1.97 25.85 12.87
CA MET A 174 0.87 25.10 12.28
C MET A 174 -0.47 25.47 12.89
N GLU A 175 -0.54 25.59 14.22
CA GLU A 175 -1.76 26.05 14.90
C GLU A 175 -2.12 27.49 14.56
N LYS A 176 -1.14 28.40 14.46
CA LYS A 176 -1.37 29.78 13.99
C LYS A 176 -1.86 29.85 12.56
N ARG A 177 -1.36 28.98 11.67
CA ARG A 177 -1.90 28.86 10.31
C ARG A 177 -3.37 28.51 10.43
N LEU A 178 -3.74 27.41 11.09
CA LEU A 178 -5.13 26.94 11.25
C LEU A 178 -6.11 27.99 11.78
N VAL A 179 -5.75 28.71 12.86
CA VAL A 179 -6.62 29.74 13.45
C VAL A 179 -6.91 30.86 12.44
N LYS A 180 -5.93 31.22 11.59
CA LYS A 180 -6.16 32.16 10.50
C LYS A 180 -7.09 31.62 9.41
N TRP A 181 -7.29 30.31 9.27
CA TRP A 181 -8.23 29.76 8.26
C TRP A 181 -9.68 29.89 8.69
N ASP A 182 -9.96 29.79 10.00
CA ASP A 182 -11.31 29.98 10.55
C ASP A 182 -11.85 31.41 10.26
N ASP A 183 -10.97 32.39 10.07
CA ASP A 183 -11.32 33.79 9.76
C ASP A 183 -11.63 34.08 8.27
N VAL A 184 -11.34 33.16 7.32
CA VAL A 184 -11.45 33.44 5.86
C VAL A 184 -12.68 32.79 5.21
N GLU A 185 -13.63 32.31 5.99
CA GLU A 185 -14.70 31.47 5.50
C GLU A 185 -15.84 32.24 4.80
N ARG A 186 -15.69 32.46 3.48
CA ARG A 186 -16.82 32.50 2.52
C ARG A 186 -16.45 32.52 1.02
N ASN A 187 -15.21 32.85 0.64
CA ASN A 187 -14.84 33.06 -0.78
C ASN A 187 -13.92 31.98 -1.40
N LEU A 188 -13.68 30.86 -0.71
CA LEU A 188 -12.65 29.90 -1.13
C LEU A 188 -13.18 28.55 -1.61
N TYR A 189 -14.49 28.29 -1.48
CA TYR A 189 -15.09 26.98 -1.76
C TYR A 189 -14.80 26.47 -3.18
N GLU A 190 -14.97 27.32 -4.20
CA GLU A 190 -14.70 26.95 -5.60
C GLU A 190 -13.20 26.74 -5.90
N LYS A 191 -12.32 27.44 -5.18
CA LYS A 191 -10.87 27.26 -5.32
C LYS A 191 -10.41 25.96 -4.64
N TYR A 192 -11.06 25.56 -3.54
CA TYR A 192 -10.77 24.31 -2.84
C TYR A 192 -11.21 23.07 -3.58
N VAL A 193 -12.38 23.07 -4.22
CA VAL A 193 -12.83 21.93 -5.04
C VAL A 193 -11.81 21.67 -6.16
N LYS A 194 -11.37 22.72 -6.86
CA LYS A 194 -10.31 22.58 -7.89
C LYS A 194 -8.99 22.06 -7.33
N ILE A 195 -8.58 22.48 -6.13
CA ILE A 195 -7.35 21.99 -5.51
C ILE A 195 -7.51 20.52 -5.07
N LEU A 196 -8.62 20.16 -4.41
CA LEU A 196 -8.87 18.78 -3.98
C LEU A 196 -8.97 17.83 -5.19
N ASP A 197 -9.65 18.25 -6.25
CA ASP A 197 -9.70 17.51 -7.52
C ASP A 197 -8.30 17.34 -8.10
N ILE A 198 -7.48 18.39 -8.18
CA ILE A 198 -6.12 18.31 -8.76
C ILE A 198 -5.15 17.47 -7.91
N TYR A 199 -5.26 17.50 -6.58
CA TYR A 199 -4.28 16.87 -5.68
C TYR A 199 -4.64 15.44 -5.23
N PHE A 200 -5.93 15.10 -5.18
CA PHE A 200 -6.40 13.73 -4.86
C PHE A 200 -6.92 12.97 -6.09
N ILE A 201 -7.27 13.67 -7.18
CA ILE A 201 -7.79 13.10 -8.43
C ILE A 201 -7.09 13.78 -9.62
N SER A 202 -5.75 13.83 -9.63
CA SER A 202 -5.07 14.20 -10.87
C SER A 202 -5.36 13.09 -11.90
N PRO A 203 -5.85 13.43 -13.11
CA PRO A 203 -6.02 12.44 -14.16
C PRO A 203 -4.63 11.91 -14.54
N ILE A 204 -4.49 10.58 -14.54
CA ILE A 204 -3.51 9.87 -15.35
C ILE A 204 -4.11 9.77 -16.75
#